data_AF-A0A7X7HED3-F1
#
_entry.id   AF-A0A7X7HED3-F1
#
_cell.length_a   1.000
_cell.length_b   1.000
_cell.length_c   1.000
_cell.angle_alpha   90.00
_cell.angle_beta   90.00
_cell.angle_gamma   90.00
#
_symmetry.space_group_name_H-M   'P 1'
#
loop_
_entity.id
_entity.type
_entity.pdbx_description
1 polymer ?
#
loop_
_entity_poly.entity_id
_entity_poly.type
_entity_poly.pdbx_seq_one_letter_code
_entity_poly.pdbx_strand_id
1 'polypeptide(L)'
;MTTTPQKRRPSTGMPSPMARRGNGGASSAVGRGAPSAPTPSGAGLANEGDQYAPLPAVGVAGELPEDERIDVAEIADLVDGRWAELRRSARASMGDEALHRIEGLTKDEHRERVLTQLALLRDTGIAHRGFPTYVGGEDRPGGYLAAFEEVLVGDPSLQIKAGVQFGLFASAIHQLGNREHHDK
;
A
#
# COMPACT_ATOMS: atom_id res chain seq x y z
N MET A 1 -43.21 -22.50 1.35
CA MET A 1 -42.97 -21.93 2.69
C MET A 1 -43.08 -23.07 3.69
N THR A 2 -41.94 -23.63 4.08
CA THR A 2 -41.86 -24.80 4.96
C THR A 2 -40.89 -24.46 6.08
N THR A 3 -41.42 -24.25 7.28
CA THR A 3 -40.68 -23.71 8.44
C THR A 3 -40.13 -24.87 9.28
N THR A 4 -38.80 -24.96 9.39
CA THR A 4 -38.07 -25.87 10.29
C THR A 4 -37.95 -25.23 11.69
N PRO A 5 -38.20 -25.94 12.81
CA PRO A 5 -38.06 -25.36 14.14
C PRO A 5 -36.63 -25.50 14.69
N GLN A 6 -36.14 -24.39 15.25
CA GLN A 6 -34.79 -24.21 15.77
C GLN A 6 -34.73 -24.55 17.27
N LYS A 7 -33.82 -25.45 17.65
CA LYS A 7 -33.67 -25.97 19.02
C LYS A 7 -32.77 -25.04 19.85
N ARG A 8 -33.35 -24.40 20.88
CA ARG A 8 -32.67 -23.53 21.85
C ARG A 8 -31.74 -24.36 22.76
N ARG A 9 -30.51 -23.88 22.98
CA ARG A 9 -29.58 -24.38 24.02
C ARG A 9 -29.52 -23.36 25.18
N PRO A 10 -29.49 -23.81 26.45
CA PRO A 10 -29.47 -22.93 27.61
C PRO A 10 -28.08 -22.37 27.94
N SER A 11 -28.08 -21.16 28.50
CA SER A 11 -26.93 -20.39 29.00
C SER A 11 -26.40 -20.95 30.32
N THR A 12 -25.09 -21.13 30.42
CA THR A 12 -24.41 -21.49 31.69
C THR A 12 -23.35 -20.44 32.00
N GLY A 13 -23.36 -19.96 33.24
CA GLY A 13 -22.67 -18.75 33.68
C GLY A 13 -21.15 -18.85 33.88
N MET A 14 -20.58 -17.65 34.07
CA MET A 14 -19.19 -17.33 34.42
C MET A 14 -18.73 -17.99 35.74
N PRO A 15 -17.41 -18.11 35.96
CA PRO A 15 -16.80 -17.11 36.85
C PRO A 15 -15.39 -16.63 36.44
N SER A 16 -15.08 -15.37 36.73
CA SER A 16 -13.70 -14.82 36.77
C SER A 16 -12.92 -15.36 37.98
N PRO A 17 -11.59 -15.33 37.93
CA PRO A 17 -10.85 -14.90 39.13
C PRO A 17 -9.60 -14.03 38.88
N MET A 18 -9.52 -13.00 39.71
CA MET A 18 -8.39 -12.53 40.51
C MET A 18 -7.08 -12.04 39.86
N ALA A 19 -6.81 -10.77 40.19
CA ALA A 19 -5.53 -10.09 40.19
C ALA A 19 -4.45 -10.78 41.04
N ARG A 20 -3.18 -10.63 40.62
CA ARG A 20 -2.01 -10.88 41.47
C ARG A 20 -1.22 -9.59 41.70
N ARG A 21 -1.25 -9.15 42.95
CA ARG A 21 -0.42 -8.09 43.55
C ARG A 21 1.05 -8.55 43.58
N GLY A 22 1.97 -7.61 43.44
CA GLY A 22 3.40 -7.86 43.21
C GLY A 22 4.24 -8.19 44.44
N ASN A 23 5.56 -8.15 44.25
CA ASN A 23 6.51 -7.98 45.35
C ASN A 23 7.76 -7.25 44.84
N GLY A 24 8.10 -6.16 45.53
CA GLY A 24 9.37 -5.47 45.39
C GLY A 24 10.46 -6.13 46.22
N GLY A 25 11.70 -5.94 45.79
CA GLY A 25 12.90 -6.27 46.55
C GLY A 25 13.96 -5.23 46.26
N ALA A 26 14.20 -4.36 47.23
CA ALA A 26 15.20 -3.30 47.20
C ALA A 26 16.62 -3.84 47.34
N SER A 27 17.61 -3.15 46.75
CA SER A 27 18.92 -2.98 47.39
C SER A 27 19.68 -1.77 46.82
N SER A 28 20.59 -1.30 47.65
CA SER A 28 21.10 0.04 47.88
C SER A 28 22.12 0.61 46.90
N ALA A 29 22.26 1.94 47.01
CA ALA A 29 23.14 2.83 46.30
C ALA A 29 24.64 2.51 46.37
N VAL A 30 25.32 2.73 45.24
CA VAL A 30 26.74 3.14 45.19
C VAL A 30 26.80 4.34 44.23
N GLY A 31 27.12 5.51 44.78
CA GLY A 31 27.40 6.71 43.99
C GLY A 31 28.65 6.50 43.14
N ARG A 32 28.48 6.59 41.82
CA ARG A 32 29.52 6.93 40.85
C ARG A 32 28.88 7.90 39.86
N GLY A 33 29.52 9.05 39.68
CA GLY A 33 29.03 10.11 38.78
C GLY A 33 28.66 9.52 37.43
N ALA A 34 27.44 9.82 36.97
CA ALA A 34 26.99 9.43 35.66
C ALA A 34 27.92 10.07 34.62
N PRO A 35 28.57 9.31 33.72
CA PRO A 35 29.09 9.92 32.51
C PRO A 35 27.89 10.49 31.75
N SER A 36 27.93 11.79 31.47
CA SER A 36 27.01 12.43 30.54
C SER A 36 26.90 11.57 29.29
N ALA A 37 25.69 11.19 28.91
CA ALA A 37 25.45 10.49 27.65
C ALA A 37 26.16 11.27 26.53
N PRO A 38 26.91 10.60 25.64
CA PRO A 38 27.47 11.28 24.49
C PRO A 38 26.30 11.88 23.72
N THR A 39 26.31 13.21 23.61
CA THR A 39 25.52 13.93 22.62
C THR A 39 25.63 13.16 21.31
N PRO A 40 24.53 12.86 20.59
CA PRO A 40 24.65 12.23 19.29
C PRO A 40 25.48 13.17 18.42
N SER A 41 26.77 12.82 18.24
CA SER A 41 27.59 13.40 17.20
C SER A 41 26.97 12.91 15.91
N GLY A 42 26.05 13.72 15.39
CA GLY A 42 25.56 13.60 14.02
C GLY A 42 26.76 13.74 13.09
N ALA A 43 27.48 12.65 12.88
CA ALA A 43 28.26 12.47 11.68
C ALA A 43 27.22 12.43 10.56
N GLY A 44 26.99 13.61 9.99
CA GLY A 44 26.00 13.86 8.96
C GLY A 44 26.19 12.85 7.84
N LEU A 45 25.18 12.03 7.62
CA LEU A 45 24.93 11.51 6.29
C LEU A 45 24.60 12.75 5.48
N ALA A 46 25.60 13.24 4.74
CA ALA A 46 25.41 14.34 3.81
C ALA A 46 24.20 13.99 2.94
N ASN A 47 23.21 14.86 2.95
CA ASN A 47 22.06 14.71 2.08
C ASN A 47 22.64 14.76 0.66
N GLU A 48 22.45 13.72 -0.16
CA GLU A 48 22.93 13.71 -1.56
C GLU A 48 22.31 14.86 -2.39
N GLY A 49 21.39 15.64 -1.83
CA GLY A 49 20.90 16.92 -2.36
C GLY A 49 21.88 18.10 -2.26
N ASP A 50 22.92 18.04 -1.41
CA ASP A 50 23.87 19.15 -1.20
C ASP A 50 24.98 19.21 -2.27
N GLN A 51 25.10 18.17 -3.11
CA GLN A 51 26.10 18.10 -4.17
C GLN A 51 25.75 18.92 -5.42
N TYR A 52 24.49 19.35 -5.53
CA TYR A 52 24.06 20.22 -6.61
C TYR A 52 24.18 21.67 -6.14
N ALA A 53 25.03 22.45 -6.80
CA ALA A 53 25.00 23.89 -6.64
C ALA A 53 23.56 24.37 -6.85
N PRO A 54 23.00 25.21 -5.96
CA PRO A 54 21.64 25.70 -6.12
C PRO A 54 21.55 26.32 -7.52
N LEU A 55 20.57 25.86 -8.30
CA LEU A 55 20.27 26.50 -9.57
C LEU A 55 20.11 28.00 -9.29
N PRO A 56 20.66 28.88 -10.14
CA PRO A 56 20.48 30.31 -9.95
C PRO A 56 18.97 30.54 -9.84
N ALA A 57 18.55 31.16 -8.73
CA ALA A 57 17.16 31.53 -8.56
C ALA A 57 16.81 32.42 -9.75
N VAL A 58 16.00 31.88 -10.68
CA VAL A 58 15.43 32.69 -11.74
C VAL A 58 14.55 33.69 -11.00
N GLY A 59 15.04 34.93 -10.89
CA GLY A 59 14.29 36.00 -10.25
C GLY A 59 12.97 36.13 -10.99
N VAL A 60 11.87 35.72 -10.36
CA VAL A 60 10.54 36.04 -10.84
C VAL A 60 10.40 37.53 -10.58
N ALA A 61 10.75 38.34 -11.58
CA ALA A 61 10.63 39.79 -11.49
C ALA A 61 9.14 40.14 -11.60
N GLY A 62 8.48 40.21 -10.45
CA GLY A 62 7.08 40.61 -10.34
C GLY A 62 6.49 40.17 -9.01
N GLU A 63 5.85 41.10 -8.31
CA GLU A 63 4.91 40.79 -7.23
C GLU A 63 3.73 40.08 -7.90
N LEU A 64 3.68 38.75 -7.80
CA LEU A 64 2.56 37.98 -8.35
C LEU A 64 1.29 38.48 -7.65
N PRO A 65 0.22 38.81 -8.38
CA PRO A 65 -1.06 39.16 -7.78
C PRO A 65 -1.44 38.09 -6.75
N GLU A 66 -1.89 38.48 -5.55
CA GLU A 66 -2.20 37.51 -4.49
C GLU A 66 -3.31 36.50 -4.88
N ASP A 67 -4.04 36.79 -5.95
CA ASP A 67 -5.09 35.98 -6.56
C ASP A 67 -4.64 35.14 -7.77
N GLU A 68 -3.36 35.21 -8.17
CA GLU A 68 -2.82 34.36 -9.24
C GLU A 68 -2.51 32.97 -8.68
N ARG A 69 -3.57 32.15 -8.55
CA ARG A 69 -3.46 30.77 -8.08
C ARG A 69 -3.61 29.78 -9.23
N ILE A 70 -2.75 28.77 -9.20
CA ILE A 70 -2.86 27.61 -10.08
C ILE A 70 -4.13 26.84 -9.72
N ASP A 71 -4.96 26.53 -10.72
CA ASP A 71 -6.05 25.58 -10.54
C ASP A 71 -5.47 24.17 -10.40
N VAL A 72 -5.34 23.72 -9.15
CA VAL A 72 -4.80 22.40 -8.82
C VAL A 72 -5.72 21.29 -9.32
N ALA A 73 -7.04 21.51 -9.36
CA ALA A 73 -7.99 20.51 -9.82
C ALA A 73 -7.88 20.31 -11.33
N GLU A 74 -7.78 21.41 -12.10
CA GLU A 74 -7.58 21.34 -13.54
C GLU A 74 -6.26 20.65 -13.90
N ILE A 75 -5.15 20.98 -13.21
CA ILE A 75 -3.88 20.30 -13.43
C ILE A 75 -3.97 18.82 -13.06
N ALA A 76 -4.62 18.47 -11.95
CA ALA A 76 -4.78 17.08 -11.56
C ALA A 76 -5.55 16.27 -12.62
N ASP A 77 -6.62 16.83 -13.18
CA ASP A 77 -7.37 16.22 -14.28
C ASP A 77 -6.51 16.04 -15.54
N LEU A 78 -5.69 17.04 -15.87
CA LEU A 78 -4.77 16.97 -17.01
C LEU A 78 -3.67 15.91 -16.82
N VAL A 79 -3.11 15.79 -15.62
CA VAL A 79 -2.09 14.79 -15.27
C VAL A 79 -2.65 13.37 -15.30
N ASP A 80 -3.84 13.18 -14.74
CA ASP A 80 -4.53 11.89 -14.75
C ASP A 80 -4.90 11.44 -16.18
N GLY A 81 -5.19 12.42 -17.06
CA GLY A 81 -5.29 12.24 -18.50
C GLY A 81 -6.39 11.26 -18.95
N ARG A 82 -6.11 10.50 -20.02
CA ARG A 82 -7.09 9.60 -20.65
C ARG A 82 -7.70 8.57 -19.68
N TRP A 83 -6.94 8.16 -18.67
CA TRP A 83 -7.30 7.07 -17.76
C TRP A 83 -7.63 7.56 -16.35
N ALA A 84 -8.05 8.83 -16.22
CA ALA A 84 -8.28 9.48 -14.94
C ALA A 84 -9.20 8.69 -14.00
N GLU A 85 -10.33 8.19 -14.51
CA GLU A 85 -11.29 7.42 -13.72
C GLU A 85 -10.65 6.13 -13.16
N LEU A 86 -9.92 5.38 -13.99
CA LEU A 86 -9.26 4.14 -13.57
C LEU A 86 -8.13 4.39 -12.57
N ARG A 87 -7.35 5.47 -12.76
CA ARG A 87 -6.32 5.88 -11.80
C ARG A 87 -6.95 6.22 -10.46
N ARG A 88 -7.98 7.06 -10.43
CA ARG A 88 -8.67 7.46 -9.19
C ARG A 88 -9.30 6.26 -8.48
N SER A 89 -9.95 5.37 -9.22
CA SER A 89 -10.54 4.15 -8.67
C SER A 89 -9.48 3.24 -8.03
N ALA A 90 -8.35 3.04 -8.71
CA ALA A 90 -7.25 2.23 -8.18
C ALA A 90 -6.58 2.90 -6.97
N ARG A 91 -6.33 4.20 -7.03
CA ARG A 91 -5.76 4.99 -5.93
C ARG A 91 -6.66 4.97 -4.69
N ALA A 92 -7.98 5.06 -4.88
CA ALA A 92 -8.96 4.94 -3.81
C ALA A 92 -8.94 3.53 -3.18
N SER A 93 -8.79 2.48 -4.00
CA SER A 93 -8.66 1.10 -3.51
C SER A 93 -7.38 0.92 -2.69
N MET A 94 -6.26 1.55 -3.09
CA MET A 94 -5.01 1.57 -2.31
C MET A 94 -5.09 2.43 -1.05
N GLY A 95 -6.21 3.11 -0.78
CA GLY A 95 -6.48 3.76 0.50
C GLY A 95 -6.76 2.78 1.64
N ASP A 96 -7.03 1.49 1.35
CA ASP A 96 -7.25 0.47 2.36
C ASP A 96 -5.93 0.07 3.06
N GLU A 97 -5.89 0.24 4.39
CA GLU A 97 -4.74 -0.12 5.23
C GLU A 97 -4.36 -1.60 5.14
N ALA A 98 -5.28 -2.49 4.75
CA ALA A 98 -4.98 -3.89 4.48
C ALA A 98 -3.97 -4.06 3.34
N LEU A 99 -3.95 -3.14 2.38
CA LEU A 99 -3.05 -3.12 1.22
C LEU A 99 -1.76 -2.34 1.48
N HIS A 100 -1.64 -1.66 2.61
CA HIS A 100 -0.45 -0.89 2.94
C HIS A 100 0.70 -1.79 3.39
N ARG A 101 1.91 -1.38 3.05
CA ARG A 101 3.14 -1.94 3.60
C ARG A 101 3.20 -1.70 5.11
N ILE A 102 3.70 -2.67 5.87
CA ILE A 102 4.02 -2.52 7.29
C ILE A 102 5.54 -2.57 7.45
N GLU A 103 6.11 -1.52 8.02
CA GLU A 103 7.54 -1.47 8.30
C GLU A 103 7.92 -2.31 9.53
N GLY A 104 9.13 -2.84 9.53
CA GLY A 104 9.67 -3.64 10.63
C GLY A 104 9.30 -5.13 10.61
N LEU A 105 8.52 -5.58 9.63
CA LEU A 105 8.28 -7.01 9.40
C LEU A 105 9.58 -7.73 9.00
N THR A 106 9.72 -8.99 9.43
CA THR A 106 10.73 -9.87 8.84
C THR A 106 10.38 -10.15 7.39
N LYS A 107 11.37 -10.60 6.62
CA LYS A 107 11.20 -10.96 5.21
C LYS A 107 10.09 -11.99 4.98
N ASP A 108 9.97 -12.99 5.87
CA ASP A 108 9.00 -14.07 5.68
C ASP A 108 7.58 -13.62 6.02
N GLU A 109 7.40 -12.83 7.08
CA GLU A 109 6.12 -12.19 7.41
C GLU A 109 5.66 -11.24 6.30
N HIS A 110 6.57 -10.45 5.74
CA HIS A 110 6.24 -9.54 4.64
C HIS A 110 5.78 -10.30 3.38
N ARG A 111 6.42 -11.44 3.08
CA ARG A 111 6.01 -12.30 1.95
C ARG A 111 4.62 -12.90 2.14
N GLU A 112 4.32 -13.37 3.35
CA GLU A 112 3.00 -13.88 3.70
C GLU A 112 1.95 -12.77 3.56
N ARG A 113 2.24 -11.57 4.08
CA ARG A 113 1.38 -10.40 3.91
C ARG A 113 1.12 -10.07 2.44
N VAL A 114 2.17 -9.98 1.62
CA VAL A 114 2.05 -9.68 0.18
C VAL A 114 1.19 -10.73 -0.53
N LEU A 115 1.28 -12.00 -0.13
CA LEU A 115 0.41 -13.05 -0.67
C LEU A 115 -1.06 -12.82 -0.30
N THR A 116 -1.36 -12.45 0.94
CA THR A 116 -2.71 -12.07 1.38
C THR A 116 -3.22 -10.84 0.63
N GLN A 117 -2.38 -9.81 0.50
CA GLN A 117 -2.72 -8.58 -0.23
C GLN A 117 -2.97 -8.83 -1.72
N LEU A 118 -2.24 -9.75 -2.34
CA LEU A 118 -2.48 -10.13 -3.74
C LEU A 118 -3.88 -10.72 -3.94
N ALA A 119 -4.39 -11.48 -2.96
CA ALA A 119 -5.76 -11.99 -2.99
C ALA A 119 -6.79 -10.87 -2.85
N LEU A 120 -6.54 -9.85 -2.01
CA LEU A 120 -7.39 -8.67 -1.92
C LEU A 120 -7.35 -7.84 -3.21
N LEU A 121 -6.16 -7.66 -3.79
CA LEU A 121 -5.98 -6.92 -5.05
C LEU A 121 -6.76 -7.57 -6.19
N ARG A 122 -6.81 -8.91 -6.27
CA ARG A 122 -7.66 -9.62 -7.24
C ARG A 122 -9.11 -9.13 -7.18
N ASP A 123 -9.65 -8.93 -5.97
CA ASP A 123 -11.06 -8.58 -5.77
C ASP A 123 -11.39 -7.13 -6.18
N THR A 124 -10.37 -6.27 -6.34
CA THR A 124 -10.53 -4.91 -6.90
C THR A 124 -10.80 -4.88 -8.40
N GLY A 125 -10.55 -6.00 -9.11
CA GLY A 125 -10.68 -6.10 -10.56
C GLY A 125 -9.59 -5.37 -11.35
N ILE A 126 -8.66 -4.64 -10.71
CA ILE A 126 -7.61 -3.84 -11.39
C ILE A 126 -6.86 -4.68 -12.43
N ALA A 127 -6.39 -5.86 -12.02
CA ALA A 127 -5.61 -6.75 -12.88
C ALA A 127 -6.39 -7.32 -14.07
N HIS A 128 -7.69 -7.53 -13.92
CA HIS A 128 -8.50 -8.26 -14.90
C HIS A 128 -8.86 -7.39 -16.12
N ARG A 129 -8.97 -6.06 -15.94
CA ARG A 129 -9.36 -5.11 -16.99
C ARG A 129 -8.51 -5.17 -18.27
N GLY A 130 -7.24 -5.55 -18.13
CA GLY A 130 -6.31 -5.62 -19.26
C GLY A 130 -6.57 -6.79 -20.20
N PHE A 131 -7.34 -7.80 -19.78
CA PHE A 131 -7.59 -9.01 -20.54
C PHE A 131 -8.83 -8.93 -21.43
N PRO A 132 -8.96 -9.79 -22.44
CA PRO A 132 -10.14 -9.83 -23.30
C PRO A 132 -11.43 -10.18 -22.56
N THR A 133 -12.54 -9.72 -23.13
CA THR A 133 -13.89 -9.98 -22.60
C THR A 133 -14.24 -11.47 -22.51
N TYR A 134 -13.72 -12.33 -23.40
CA TYR A 134 -14.03 -13.76 -23.39
C TYR A 134 -13.43 -14.54 -22.21
N VAL A 135 -12.46 -13.98 -21.49
CA VAL A 135 -11.96 -14.49 -20.20
C VAL A 135 -12.46 -13.66 -19.02
N GLY A 136 -13.45 -12.78 -19.25
CA GLY A 136 -14.11 -11.94 -18.25
C GLY A 136 -13.57 -10.52 -18.10
N GLY A 137 -12.66 -10.08 -18.99
CA GLY A 137 -11.97 -8.80 -18.87
C GLY A 137 -12.67 -7.66 -19.58
N GLU A 138 -11.99 -6.53 -19.71
CA GLU A 138 -12.55 -5.32 -20.34
C GLU A 138 -11.89 -4.96 -21.68
N ASP A 139 -10.84 -5.68 -22.09
CA ASP A 139 -10.03 -5.38 -23.28
C ASP A 139 -9.40 -3.97 -23.24
N ARG A 140 -8.94 -3.54 -22.05
CA ARG A 140 -8.37 -2.21 -21.80
C ARG A 140 -6.95 -2.29 -21.25
N PRO A 141 -5.95 -2.77 -22.01
CA PRO A 141 -4.57 -2.95 -21.53
C PRO A 141 -3.93 -1.64 -21.05
N GLY A 142 -4.19 -0.51 -21.74
CA GLY A 142 -3.70 0.81 -21.31
C GLY A 142 -4.35 1.29 -20.01
N GLY A 143 -5.62 0.96 -19.81
CA GLY A 143 -6.35 1.27 -18.57
C GLY A 143 -5.87 0.44 -17.39
N TYR A 144 -5.56 -0.85 -17.63
CA TYR A 144 -4.89 -1.70 -16.65
C TYR A 144 -3.54 -1.11 -16.23
N LEU A 145 -2.68 -0.73 -17.19
CA LEU A 145 -1.36 -0.17 -16.85
C LEU A 145 -1.48 1.11 -16.01
N ALA A 146 -2.37 2.03 -16.39
CA ALA A 146 -2.60 3.26 -15.64
C ALA A 146 -3.11 2.99 -14.21
N ALA A 147 -4.02 2.04 -14.03
CA ALA A 147 -4.49 1.63 -12.71
C ALA A 147 -3.43 0.87 -11.90
N PHE A 148 -2.59 0.08 -12.57
CA PHE A 148 -1.54 -0.73 -11.94
C PHE A 148 -0.42 0.13 -11.33
N GLU A 149 -0.10 1.27 -11.95
CA GLU A 149 0.85 2.24 -11.37
C GLU A 149 0.45 2.68 -9.97
N GLU A 150 -0.86 2.81 -9.72
CA GLU A 150 -1.40 3.26 -8.44
C GLU A 150 -1.21 2.24 -7.30
N VAL A 151 -1.01 0.95 -7.63
CA VAL A 151 -0.75 -0.12 -6.65
C VAL A 151 0.53 0.16 -5.83
N LEU A 152 1.46 0.94 -6.40
CA LEU A 152 2.70 1.34 -5.72
C LEU A 152 2.43 2.07 -4.40
N VAL A 153 1.33 2.83 -4.32
CA VAL A 153 0.96 3.61 -3.13
C VAL A 153 0.68 2.70 -1.93
N GLY A 154 0.18 1.48 -2.15
CA GLY A 154 -0.07 0.50 -1.09
C GLY A 154 1.22 -0.18 -0.62
N ASP A 155 1.85 -0.97 -1.51
CA ASP A 155 3.11 -1.65 -1.23
C ASP A 155 3.88 -1.93 -2.54
N PRO A 156 5.13 -1.46 -2.70
CA PRO A 156 5.96 -1.78 -3.87
C PRO A 156 6.17 -3.28 -4.09
N SER A 157 6.22 -4.08 -3.02
CA SER A 157 6.39 -5.54 -3.11
C SER A 157 5.14 -6.21 -3.65
N LEU A 158 3.96 -5.71 -3.26
CA LEU A 158 2.68 -6.12 -3.84
C LEU A 158 2.62 -5.76 -5.32
N GLN A 159 3.01 -4.53 -5.69
CA GLN A 159 3.03 -4.10 -7.09
C GLN A 159 3.90 -5.04 -7.94
N ILE A 160 5.13 -5.33 -7.53
CA ILE A 160 6.03 -6.25 -8.25
C ILE A 160 5.39 -7.64 -8.34
N LYS A 161 4.86 -8.17 -7.23
CA LYS A 161 4.26 -9.50 -7.23
C LYS A 161 3.05 -9.57 -8.18
N ALA A 162 2.17 -8.58 -8.14
CA ALA A 162 1.03 -8.46 -9.03
C ALA A 162 1.47 -8.31 -10.49
N GLY A 163 2.50 -7.50 -10.76
CA GLY A 163 3.07 -7.33 -12.10
C GLY A 163 3.64 -8.63 -12.67
N VAL A 164 4.29 -9.46 -11.85
CA VAL A 164 4.76 -10.78 -12.31
C VAL A 164 3.59 -11.73 -12.61
N GLN A 165 2.57 -11.78 -11.76
CA GLN A 165 1.45 -12.72 -11.93
C GLN A 165 0.51 -12.31 -13.06
N PHE A 166 0.01 -11.07 -13.02
CA PHE A 166 -1.00 -10.58 -13.94
C PHE A 166 -0.40 -9.86 -15.15
N GLY A 167 0.73 -9.19 -14.98
CA GLY A 167 1.48 -8.62 -16.11
C GLY A 167 2.21 -9.72 -16.88
N LEU A 168 3.34 -10.20 -16.37
CA LEU A 168 4.25 -11.06 -17.14
C LEU A 168 3.67 -12.44 -17.44
N PHE A 169 3.27 -13.19 -16.42
CA PHE A 169 2.83 -14.57 -16.59
C PHE A 169 1.50 -14.67 -17.35
N ALA A 170 0.46 -13.98 -16.88
CA ALA A 170 -0.85 -14.03 -17.53
C ALA A 170 -0.84 -13.39 -18.93
N SER A 171 -0.07 -12.31 -19.18
CA SER A 171 0.05 -11.77 -20.55
C SER A 171 0.84 -12.69 -21.47
N ALA A 172 1.83 -13.45 -20.97
CA ALA A 172 2.49 -14.47 -21.79
C ALA A 172 1.52 -15.57 -22.23
N ILE A 173 0.67 -16.04 -21.32
CA ILE A 173 -0.42 -16.98 -21.65
C ILE A 173 -1.36 -16.33 -22.67
N HIS A 174 -1.79 -15.10 -22.45
CA HIS A 174 -2.73 -14.43 -23.33
C HIS A 174 -2.15 -14.23 -24.75
N GLN A 175 -0.92 -13.72 -24.85
CA GLN A 175 -0.32 -13.30 -26.12
C GLN A 175 0.30 -14.45 -26.93
N LEU A 176 0.81 -15.49 -26.25
CA LEU A 176 1.50 -16.62 -26.89
C LEU A 176 0.73 -17.93 -26.78
N GLY A 177 -0.29 -17.98 -25.93
CA GLY A 177 -1.14 -19.15 -25.75
C GLY A 177 -2.19 -19.30 -26.85
N ASN A 178 -2.79 -20.49 -26.90
CA ASN A 178 -3.93 -20.79 -27.74
C ASN A 178 -5.21 -20.80 -26.89
N ARG A 179 -6.35 -21.10 -27.51
CA ARG A 179 -7.64 -21.14 -26.81
C ARG A 179 -7.66 -22.08 -25.61
N GLU A 180 -7.05 -23.26 -25.74
CA GLU A 180 -6.98 -24.23 -24.64
C GLU A 180 -6.19 -23.68 -23.43
N HIS A 181 -5.09 -22.94 -23.67
CA HIS A 181 -4.32 -22.30 -22.61
C HIS A 181 -5.07 -21.13 -21.93
N HIS A 182 -6.03 -20.51 -22.62
CA HIS A 182 -6.83 -19.42 -22.04
C HIS A 182 -7.99 -19.94 -21.20
N ASP A 183 -8.51 -21.12 -21.53
CA ASP A 183 -9.67 -21.73 -20.86
C ASP A 183 -9.29 -22.57 -19.61
N LYS A 184 -8.01 -22.88 -19.39
CA LYS A 184 -7.50 -23.74 -18.29
C LYS A 184 -6.47 -23.03 -17.43
#